data_AF-A0A961ZKJ3-F1
#
_entry.id   AF-A0A961ZKJ3-F1
#
_cell.length_a   1.000
_cell.length_b   1.000
_cell.length_c   1.000
_cell.angle_alpha   90.00
_cell.angle_beta   90.00
_cell.angle_gamma   90.00
#
_symmetry.space_group_name_H-M   'P 1'
#
loop_
_entity.id
_entity.type
_entity.pdbx_description
1 polymer ?
#
loop_
_entity_poly.entity_id
_entity_poly.type
_entity_poly.pdbx_seq_one_letter_code
_entity_poly.pdbx_strand_id
1 'polypeptide(L)' 'MGQKVNPVGLRVGINRTWDSRWFADGGEYGKLLLEDMAIREHIMKQQRQAGISKVVIERPHK' A
#
# COMPACT_ATOMS: atom_id res chain seq x y z
N MET A 1 26.12 9.42 -15.01
CA MET A 1 25.31 8.36 -14.36
C MET A 1 24.05 9.00 -13.81
N GLY A 2 22.90 8.86 -14.48
CA GLY A 2 21.66 9.59 -14.14
C GLY A 2 20.83 8.90 -13.07
N GLN A 3 20.11 9.70 -12.26
CA GLN A 3 19.14 9.19 -11.29
C GLN A 3 17.94 8.60 -12.04
N LYS A 4 17.66 7.30 -11.82
CA LYS A 4 16.53 6.60 -12.45
C LYS A 4 15.31 6.67 -11.53
N VAL A 5 14.15 6.95 -12.11
CA VAL A 5 12.87 6.98 -11.38
C VAL A 5 12.42 5.57 -11.00
N ASN A 6 11.64 5.44 -9.92
CA ASN A 6 11.02 4.17 -9.56
C ASN A 6 9.99 3.75 -10.63
N PRO A 7 10.17 2.61 -11.31
CA PRO A 7 9.28 2.17 -12.38
C PRO A 7 7.88 1.79 -11.89
N VAL A 8 7.73 1.43 -10.60
CA VAL A 8 6.42 1.13 -10.01
C VAL A 8 5.63 2.42 -9.87
N GLY A 9 6.21 3.45 -9.24
CA GLY A 9 5.58 4.75 -9.06
C GLY A 9 5.22 5.41 -10.39
N LEU A 10 6.13 5.36 -11.37
CA LEU A 10 5.92 5.91 -12.71
C LEU A 10 4.68 5.33 -13.43
N ARG A 11 4.28 4.10 -13.07
CA ARG A 11 3.23 3.34 -13.75
C ARG A 11 1.88 3.34 -13.03
N VAL A 12 1.82 3.89 -11.81
CA VAL A 12 0.58 4.01 -11.06
C VAL A 12 -0.38 4.92 -11.83
N GLY A 13 -1.60 4.43 -12.10
CA GLY A 13 -2.61 5.16 -12.87
C GLY A 13 -2.51 5.03 -14.40
N ILE A 14 -1.47 4.35 -14.92
CA ILE A 14 -1.33 4.05 -16.36
C ILE A 14 -1.63 2.58 -16.63
N ASN A 15 -0.75 1.68 -16.17
CA ASN A 15 -0.89 0.23 -16.35
C ASN A 15 -0.74 -0.55 -15.04
N ARG A 16 -0.64 0.15 -13.89
CA ARG A 16 -0.65 -0.44 -12.55
C ARG A 16 -1.59 0.33 -11.63
N THR A 17 -2.27 -0.39 -10.74
CA THR A 17 -3.17 0.17 -9.73
C THR A 17 -2.51 0.33 -8.37
N TRP A 18 -3.13 1.13 -7.50
CA TRP A 18 -2.75 1.29 -6.10
C TRP A 18 -2.89 -0.01 -5.30
N ASP A 19 -2.00 -0.17 -4.31
CA ASP A 19 -1.99 -1.32 -3.40
C ASP A 19 -2.84 -1.07 -2.15
N SER A 20 -3.16 0.18 -1.84
CA SER A 20 -4.22 0.57 -0.90
C SER A 20 -5.27 1.37 -1.68
N ARG A 21 -6.51 0.88 -1.74
CA ARG A 21 -7.62 1.48 -2.48
C ARG A 21 -8.75 1.81 -1.51
N TRP A 22 -8.72 3.01 -0.99
CA TRP A 22 -9.75 3.55 -0.10
C TRP A 22 -9.72 5.07 -0.13
N PHE A 23 -10.81 5.69 0.33
CA PHE A 23 -10.92 7.14 0.51
C PHE A 23 -11.04 7.46 1.99
N ALA A 24 -10.58 8.64 2.40
CA ALA A 24 -10.78 9.15 3.75
C ALA A 24 -10.76 10.67 3.74
N ASP A 25 -11.52 11.27 4.65
CA ASP A 25 -11.45 12.71 4.90
C ASP A 25 -10.10 13.10 5.52
N GLY A 26 -9.71 14.37 5.31
CA GLY A 26 -8.35 14.85 5.62
C GLY A 26 -7.90 14.64 7.07
N GLY A 27 -8.83 14.68 8.03
CA GLY A 27 -8.51 14.44 9.45
C GLY A 27 -8.24 12.97 9.78
N GLU A 28 -8.77 12.03 9.00
CA GLU A 28 -8.66 10.59 9.28
C GLU A 28 -7.56 9.90 8.48
N TYR A 29 -7.16 10.49 7.33
CA TYR A 29 -6.20 9.89 6.41
C TYR A 29 -4.87 9.48 7.09
N GLY A 30 -4.30 10.36 7.91
CA GLY A 30 -3.03 10.08 8.59
C GLY A 30 -3.10 8.87 9.53
N LYS A 31 -4.20 8.73 10.27
CA LYS A 31 -4.42 7.59 11.17
C LYS A 31 -4.58 6.30 10.38
N LEU A 32 -5.38 6.31 9.32
CA LEU A 32 -5.62 5.14 8.48
C LEU A 32 -4.36 4.69 7.74
N LEU A 33 -3.52 5.63 7.30
CA LEU A 33 -2.24 5.31 6.66
C LEU A 33 -1.28 4.59 7.63
N LEU A 34 -1.18 5.08 8.87
CA LEU A 34 -0.33 4.44 9.90
C LEU A 34 -0.83 3.03 10.24
N GLU A 35 -2.15 2.86 10.32
CA GLU A 35 -2.78 1.55 10.54
C GLU A 35 -2.47 0.59 9.39
N ASP A 36 -2.59 1.03 8.13
CA ASP A 36 -2.23 0.24 6.95
C ASP A 36 -0.76 -0.20 6.95
N MET A 37 0.16 0.67 7.38
CA MET A 37 1.58 0.33 7.50
C MET A 37 1.81 -0.77 8.56
N ALA A 38 1.18 -0.65 9.72
CA ALA A 38 1.28 -1.63 10.80
C ALA A 38 0.71 -3.00 10.39
N ILE A 39 -0.43 -3.01 9.68
CA ILE A 39 -1.03 -4.25 9.15
C ILE A 39 -0.07 -4.95 8.18
N ARG A 40 0.53 -4.19 7.25
CA ARG A 40 1.50 -4.75 6.28
C ARG A 40 2.72 -5.33 6.98
N GLU A 41 3.27 -4.62 7.97
CA GLU A 41 4.41 -5.12 8.73
C GLU A 41 4.07 -6.39 9.51
N HIS A 42 2.90 -6.43 10.15
CA HIS A 42 2.46 -7.60 10.90
C HIS A 42 2.32 -8.84 10.01
N ILE A 43 1.68 -8.71 8.85
CA ILE A 43 1.49 -9.81 7.90
C ILE A 43 2.85 -10.31 7.37
N MET A 44 3.73 -9.40 6.97
CA MET A 44 5.06 -9.78 6.44
C MET A 44 5.94 -10.45 7.51
N LYS A 45 5.75 -10.09 8.78
CA LYS A 45 6.47 -10.69 9.91
C LYS A 45 5.93 -12.09 10.26
N GLN A 46 4.61 -12.23 10.37
CA GLN A 46 3.97 -13.48 10.80
C GLN A 46 4.01 -14.56 9.70
N GLN A 47 3.72 -14.19 8.44
CA GLN A 47 3.61 -15.13 7.33
C GLN A 47 4.83 -15.10 6.38
N ARG A 48 6.04 -14.93 6.94
CA ARG A 48 7.27 -14.85 6.13
C ARG A 48 7.53 -16.11 5.28
N GLN A 49 7.12 -17.28 5.75
CA GLN A 49 7.27 -18.55 5.02
C GLN A 49 6.20 -18.77 3.95
N ALA A 50 5.12 -17.99 3.94
CA ALA A 50 4.00 -18.18 3.01
C ALA A 50 4.27 -17.61 1.61
N GLY A 51 5.38 -16.91 1.39
CA GLY A 51 5.75 -16.37 0.06
C GLY A 51 4.78 -15.30 -0.46
N ILE A 52 4.32 -14.40 0.41
CA ILE A 52 3.35 -13.37 0.06
C ILE A 52 3.94 -12.41 -0.98
N SER A 53 3.32 -12.34 -2.16
CA SER A 53 3.76 -11.51 -3.28
C SER A 53 3.27 -10.06 -3.21
N LYS A 54 2.05 -9.85 -2.69
CA LYS A 54 1.40 -8.54 -2.62
C LYS A 54 0.33 -8.51 -1.54
N VAL A 55 0.23 -7.38 -0.83
CA VAL A 55 -0.86 -7.09 0.11
C VAL A 55 -1.69 -5.94 -0.46
N VAL A 56 -2.98 -6.17 -0.70
CA VAL A 56 -3.93 -5.15 -1.16
C VAL A 56 -4.91 -4.84 -0.03
N ILE A 57 -5.09 -3.56 0.28
CA ILE A 57 -5.97 -3.10 1.37
C ILE A 57 -7.10 -2.24 0.79
N GLU A 58 -8.33 -2.57 1.14
CA GLU A 58 -9.52 -1.82 0.76
C GLU A 58 -10.38 -1.57 1.98
N ARG A 59 -10.97 -0.38 2.06
CA ARG A 59 -11.84 0.03 3.17
C ARG A 59 -13.17 0.52 2.56
N PRO A 60 -14.22 -0.33 2.53
CA PRO A 60 -15.46 -0.04 1.80
C PRO A 60 -16.47 0.84 2.56
N HIS A 61 -16.36 0.95 3.89
CA HIS A 61 -17.37 1.60 4.74
C HIS A 61 -16.75 2.64 5.70
N LYS A 62 -16.05 3.63 5.15
CA LYS A 62 -15.66 4.81 5.92
C LYS A 62 -15.80 6.05 5.04
#